data_AF-A0A2S6MU84-F1
#
_entry.id   AF-A0A2S6MU84-F1
#
_cell.length_a   1.000
_cell.length_b   1.000
_cell.length_c   1.000
_cell.angle_alpha   90.00
_cell.angle_beta   90.00
_cell.angle_gamma   90.00
#
_symmetry.space_group_name_H-M   'P 1'
#
loop_
_entity.id
_entity.type
_entity.pdbx_description
1 polymer ?
#
loop_
_entity_poly.entity_id
_entity_poly.type
_entity_poly.pdbx_seq_one_letter_code
_entity_poly.pdbx_strand_id
1 'polypeptide(L)' 'MAQYIILPAEDGSGFNIAVSGSDGARHTMLGFATEADAQAWIALDRRLDDVNASSAYLQPNATQ' A
#
# COMPACT_ATOMS: atom_id res chain seq x y z
N MET A 1 1.21 4.94 -8.97
CA MET A 1 0.47 3.79 -8.41
C MET A 1 1.46 2.82 -7.83
N ALA A 2 1.29 2.43 -6.56
CA ALA A 2 2.16 1.46 -5.93
C ALA A 2 1.83 0.03 -6.40
N GLN A 3 2.85 -0.79 -6.59
CA GLN A 3 2.73 -2.22 -6.87
C GLN A 3 2.84 -3.00 -5.55
N TYR A 4 1.97 -4.00 -5.38
CA TYR A 4 1.92 -4.85 -4.20
C TYR A 4 2.15 -6.31 -4.59
N ILE A 5 2.98 -7.01 -3.84
CA ILE A 5 3.24 -8.44 -4.01
C ILE A 5 3.13 -9.10 -2.64
N ILE A 6 2.27 -10.12 -2.52
CA ILE A 6 2.17 -10.92 -1.30
C ILE A 6 3.20 -12.05 -1.42
N LEU A 7 4.01 -12.21 -0.39
CA LEU A 7 5.08 -13.20 -0.30
C LEU A 7 4.86 -14.03 0.96
N PRO A 8 4.96 -15.37 0.91
CA PRO A 8 5.04 -16.16 2.14
C PRO A 8 6.31 -15.78 2.91
N ALA A 9 6.23 -15.73 4.23
CA ALA A 9 7.40 -15.52 5.09
C ALA A 9 8.30 -16.77 5.04
N GLU A 10 9.62 -16.58 4.93
CA GLU A 10 10.59 -17.68 4.82
C GLU A 10 10.61 -18.57 6.07
N ASP A 11 10.33 -17.97 7.23
CA ASP A 11 10.20 -18.62 8.53
C ASP A 11 8.84 -19.35 8.72
N GLY A 12 7.92 -19.26 7.75
CA GLY A 12 6.61 -19.91 7.83
C GLY A 12 5.63 -19.23 8.79
N SER A 13 5.97 -18.06 9.33
CA SER A 13 5.14 -17.33 10.31
C SER A 13 3.90 -16.67 9.70
N GLY A 14 3.76 -16.70 8.38
CA GLY A 14 2.64 -16.11 7.67
C GLY A 14 3.03 -15.52 6.31
N PHE A 15 2.55 -14.31 6.05
CA PHE A 15 2.66 -13.58 4.80
C PHE A 15 3.21 -12.18 5.03
N ASN A 16 3.91 -11.69 4.01
CA ASN A 16 4.53 -10.37 3.94
C ASN A 16 4.02 -9.66 2.69
N ILE A 17 4.02 -8.34 2.71
CA ILE A 17 3.63 -7.52 1.56
C ILE A 17 4.84 -6.70 1.14
N ALA A 18 5.35 -6.96 -0.06
CA ALA A 18 6.30 -6.08 -0.70
C ALA A 18 5.56 -5.00 -1.47
N VAL A 19 5.85 -3.73 -1.16
CA VAL A 19 5.27 -2.55 -1.79
C VAL A 19 6.36 -1.81 -2.55
N SER A 20 6.10 -1.50 -3.81
CA SER A 20 6.96 -0.69 -4.67
C SER A 20 6.20 0.55 -5.12
N GLY A 21 6.58 1.70 -4.58
CA GLY A 21 6.07 3.00 -4.98
C GLY A 21 6.58 3.42 -6.36
N SER A 22 5.86 4.33 -7.01
CA SER A 22 6.22 4.91 -8.32
C SER A 22 7.54 5.69 -8.27
N ASP A 23 7.90 6.21 -7.10
CA ASP A 23 9.07 7.04 -6.87
C ASP A 23 10.35 6.21 -6.63
N GLY A 24 10.28 4.90 -6.86
CA GLY A 24 11.36 3.95 -6.59
C GLY A 24 11.45 3.52 -5.11
N ALA A 25 10.58 4.07 -4.25
CA ALA A 25 10.49 3.66 -2.85
C ALA A 25 10.04 2.20 -2.74
N ARG A 26 10.73 1.40 -1.92
CA ARG A 26 10.38 0.01 -1.67
C ARG A 26 10.29 -0.22 -0.17
N HIS A 27 9.19 -0.79 0.29
CA HIS A 27 9.03 -1.19 1.67
C HIS A 27 8.37 -2.56 1.75
N THR A 28 8.66 -3.28 2.83
CA THR A 28 8.06 -4.59 3.09
C THR A 28 7.34 -4.52 4.43
N MET A 29 6.05 -4.85 4.45
CA MET A 29 5.34 -5.10 5.70
C MET A 29 5.37 -6.58 6.02
N LEU A 30 5.61 -6.85 7.30
CA LEU A 30 5.78 -8.18 7.84
C LEU A 30 4.64 -8.51 8.80
N GLY A 31 4.33 -9.80 8.94
CA GLY A 31 3.51 -10.30 10.04
C GLY A 31 2.02 -10.47 9.75
N PHE A 32 1.62 -10.63 8.48
CA PHE A 32 0.23 -11.02 8.17
C PHE A 32 0.04 -12.51 8.44
N ALA A 33 -0.96 -12.87 9.24
CA ALA A 33 -1.22 -14.27 9.57
C ALA A 33 -1.73 -15.08 8.37
N THR A 34 -2.41 -14.44 7.41
CA THR A 34 -2.99 -15.09 6.23
C THR A 34 -2.88 -14.21 4.99
N GLU A 35 -2.95 -14.83 3.81
CA GLU A 35 -2.99 -14.10 2.53
C GLU A 35 -4.21 -13.16 2.45
N ALA A 36 -5.36 -13.57 2.98
CA ALA A 36 -6.57 -12.76 2.99
C ALA A 36 -6.42 -11.47 3.81
N ASP A 37 -5.72 -11.54 4.95
CA ASP A 37 -5.42 -10.38 5.79
C ASP A 37 -4.49 -9.41 5.05
N ALA A 38 -3.47 -9.94 4.36
CA ALA A 38 -2.59 -9.15 3.51
C ALA A 38 -3.35 -8.48 2.35
N GLN A 39 -4.28 -9.18 1.71
CA GLN A 39 -5.14 -8.62 0.66
C GLN A 39 -6.05 -7.50 1.18
N ALA A 40 -6.64 -7.68 2.37
CA ALA A 40 -7.48 -6.66 3.00
C ALA A 40 -6.70 -5.38 3.29
N TRP A 41 -5.45 -5.50 3.74
CA TRP A 41 -4.56 -4.37 3.92
C TRP A 41 -4.28 -3.64 2.61
N ILE A 42 -3.94 -4.36 1.52
CA ILE A 42 -3.67 -3.77 0.19
C ILE A 42 -4.89 -2.99 -0.31
N ALA A 43 -6.09 -3.55 -0.12
CA ALA A 43 -7.33 -2.89 -0.54
C ALA A 43 -7.56 -1.57 0.20
N LEU A 44 -7.24 -1.53 1.49
CA LEU A 44 -7.34 -0.34 2.32
C LEU A 44 -6.30 0.72 1.92
N ASP A 45 -5.05 0.31 1.70
CA ASP A 45 -3.97 1.21 1.29
C ASP A 45 -4.23 1.83 -0.09
N ARG A 46 -4.67 1.04 -1.08
CA ARG A 46 -5.09 1.56 -2.38
C ARG A 46 -6.23 2.57 -2.28
N ARG A 47 -7.17 2.36 -1.36
CA ARG A 47 -8.26 3.31 -1.13
C ARG A 47 -7.74 4.63 -0.54
N LEU A 48 -6.76 4.57 0.36
CA LEU A 48 -6.14 5.77 0.90
C LEU A 48 -5.30 6.51 -0.14
N ASP A 49 -4.59 5.79 -1.02
CA ASP A 49 -3.85 6.38 -2.15
C ASP A 49 -4.79 7.13 -3.11
N ASP A 50 -5.94 6.54 -3.44
CA ASP A 50 -6.97 7.16 -4.30
C ASP A 50 -7.61 8.40 -3.65
N VAL A 51 -7.88 8.33 -2.34
CA VAL A 51 -8.37 9.49 -1.56
C VAL A 51 -7.30 10.59 -1.47
N ASN A 52 -6.02 10.23 -1.28
CA ASN A 52 -4.93 11.20 -1.23
C ASN A 52 -4.72 11.87 -2.60
N ALA A 53 -4.76 11.09 -3.69
CA ALA A 53 -4.69 11.61 -5.04
C ALA A 53 -5.83 12.60 -5.32
N SER A 54 -7.07 12.23 -5.01
CA SER A 54 -8.24 13.12 -5.19
C SER A 54 -8.23 14.35 -4.28
N SER A 55 -7.62 14.27 -3.09
CA SER A 55 -7.41 15.41 -2.19
C SER A 55 -6.34 16.39 -2.71
N ALA A 56 -5.34 15.90 -3.44
CA ALA A 56 -4.34 16.74 -4.10
C ALA A 56 -4.92 17.52 -5.29
N TYR A 57 -5.96 17.01 -5.96
CA TYR A 57 -6.64 17.71 -7.06
C TYR A 57 -7.69 18.76 -6.61
N LEU A 58 -8.04 18.83 -5.33
CA LEU A 58 -9.05 19.74 -4.78
C LEU A 58 -8.50 20.98 -4.05
N GLN A 59 -7.22 21.32 -4.24
CA GLN A 59 -6.71 22.64 -3.84
C GLN A 59 -6.66 23.58 -5.07
N PRO A 60 -7.75 24.29 -5.41
CA PRO A 60 -7.61 25.44 -6.29
C PRO A 60 -6.79 26.51 -5.55
N ASN A 61 -5.76 27.03 -6.23
CA ASN A 61 -5.04 28.25 -5.86
C ASN A 61 -5.95 29.25 -5.13
N ALA A 62 -5.87 29.30 -3.81
CA ALA A 62 -6.38 30.40 -3.01
C ALA A 62 -5.20 31.32 -2.72
N THR A 63 -4.74 32.02 -3.76
CA THR A 63 -3.87 33.18 -3.58
C THR A 63 -4.75 34.41 -3.66
N GLN A 64 -4.84 35.12 -2.53
CA GLN A 64 -5.43 36.45 -2.38
C GLN A 64 -4.78 37.48 -3.30
#